data_AF-A0A7J3W9R1-F1
#
_entry.id   AF-A0A7J3W9R1-F1
#
_cell.length_a   1.000
_cell.length_b   1.000
_cell.length_c   1.000
_cell.angle_alpha   90.00
_cell.angle_beta   90.00
_cell.angle_gamma   90.00
#
_symmetry.space_group_name_H-M   'P 1'
#
loop_
_entity.id
_entity.type
_entity.pdbx_description
1 polymer ?
#
loop_
_entity_poly.entity_id
_entity_poly.type
_entity_poly.pdbx_seq_one_letter_code
_entity_poly.pdbx_strand_id
1 'polypeptide(L)'
;MNLKFKVGLLIVVMLGLIVSSASFEEEEPFVPWFSSTSEEYVTLRIDVTPGGLTLPPPGVYTVKRGATVTLQVADVYNGFEFDHWHINFVNYSSSPFTTLTLEGDANVTAVFVEAPTSWEAGYLIVDLAFYDNPTLAPKGFVIIWEIGLTEALVEVPIAPNQWHSQAVFTGVRIGKTYTVVVILENGIKGVYINHWTVYAKVNYMHWGFITSRMKMMKTEGGYIYIED
;
A
#
# COMPACT_ATOMS: atom_id res chain seq x y z
N MET A 1 21.22 -71.82 -4.46
CA MET A 1 20.41 -71.32 -5.57
C MET A 1 20.31 -69.81 -5.41
N ASN A 2 20.88 -69.04 -6.37
CA ASN A 2 20.54 -67.67 -6.78
C ASN A 2 20.69 -66.52 -5.74
N LEU A 3 21.16 -65.31 -6.04
CA LEU A 3 21.65 -64.68 -7.26
C LEU A 3 22.38 -63.39 -6.83
N LYS A 4 23.49 -63.03 -7.50
CA LYS A 4 24.16 -61.73 -7.35
C LYS A 4 23.29 -60.62 -7.95
N PHE A 5 23.25 -59.43 -7.35
CA PHE A 5 22.93 -58.19 -8.09
C PHE A 5 23.93 -57.08 -7.81
N LYS A 6 24.32 -56.44 -8.91
CA LYS A 6 25.41 -55.48 -9.10
C LYS A 6 25.04 -54.09 -8.59
N VAL A 7 26.10 -53.38 -8.20
CA VAL A 7 26.20 -51.92 -8.04
C VAL A 7 25.59 -51.20 -9.25
N GLY A 8 24.70 -50.24 -8.98
CA GLY A 8 24.21 -49.25 -9.93
C GLY A 8 24.36 -47.86 -9.30
N LEU A 9 25.33 -47.10 -9.82
CA LEU A 9 25.53 -45.68 -9.53
C LEU A 9 24.34 -44.90 -10.08
N LEU A 10 23.47 -44.38 -9.21
CA LEU A 10 22.37 -43.51 -9.63
C LEU A 10 22.90 -42.07 -9.69
N ILE A 11 23.33 -41.63 -10.88
CA ILE A 11 23.59 -40.22 -11.15
C ILE A 11 22.22 -39.56 -11.29
N VAL A 12 21.76 -38.86 -10.24
CA VAL A 12 20.62 -37.95 -10.34
C VAL A 12 21.11 -36.69 -11.03
N VAL A 13 20.86 -36.59 -12.33
CA VAL A 13 21.03 -35.34 -13.07
C VAL A 13 19.88 -34.42 -12.63
N MET A 14 20.15 -33.49 -11.70
CA MET A 14 19.26 -32.35 -11.48
C MET A 14 19.29 -31.49 -12.75
N LEU A 15 18.28 -31.64 -13.60
CA LEU A 15 17.94 -30.65 -14.60
C LEU A 15 17.54 -29.38 -13.84
N GLY A 16 18.43 -28.39 -13.86
CA GLY A 16 18.11 -27.05 -13.38
C GLY A 16 16.95 -26.49 -14.20
N LEU A 17 15.76 -26.48 -13.60
CA LEU A 17 14.68 -25.62 -14.06
C LEU A 17 15.13 -24.19 -13.75
N ILE A 18 15.67 -23.53 -14.78
CA ILE A 18 15.75 -22.08 -14.79
C ILE A 18 14.30 -21.61 -14.84
N VAL A 19 13.73 -21.32 -13.68
CA VAL A 19 12.58 -20.42 -13.63
C VAL A 19 13.19 -19.07 -13.95
N SER A 20 13.13 -18.67 -15.23
CA SER A 20 13.29 -17.27 -15.56
C SER A 20 12.20 -16.55 -14.79
N SER A 21 12.57 -15.86 -13.71
CA SER A 21 11.70 -14.87 -13.11
C SER A 21 11.47 -13.84 -14.21
N ALA A 22 10.35 -13.98 -14.92
CA ALA A 22 9.80 -12.88 -15.67
C ALA A 22 9.54 -11.81 -14.60
N SER A 23 10.42 -10.82 -14.54
CA SER A 23 10.12 -9.56 -13.89
C SER A 23 8.93 -9.00 -14.67
N PHE A 24 7.74 -9.26 -14.16
CA PHE A 24 6.55 -8.52 -14.55
C PHE A 24 6.85 -7.10 -14.06
N GLU A 25 7.23 -6.20 -14.96
CA GLU A 25 7.04 -4.78 -14.70
C GLU A 25 5.55 -4.65 -14.45
N GLU A 26 5.19 -4.40 -13.19
CA GLU A 26 3.82 -4.13 -12.79
C GLU A 26 3.43 -2.86 -13.54
N GLU A 27 2.74 -3.02 -14.68
CA GLU A 27 2.26 -1.90 -15.47
C GLU A 27 1.39 -1.04 -14.55
N GLU A 28 1.81 0.19 -14.31
CA GLU A 28 0.98 1.23 -13.71
C GLU A 28 -0.42 1.13 -14.32
N PRO A 29 -1.49 1.02 -13.51
CA PRO A 29 -2.83 0.76 -14.02
C PRO A 29 -3.15 1.74 -15.14
N PHE A 30 -3.32 1.22 -16.36
CA PHE A 30 -3.45 2.03 -17.56
C PHE A 30 -4.67 2.95 -17.46
N VAL A 31 -4.42 4.26 -17.39
CA VAL A 31 -5.47 5.28 -17.50
C VAL A 31 -5.59 5.67 -18.98
N PRO A 32 -6.76 5.46 -19.63
CA PRO A 32 -6.98 5.95 -20.98
C PRO A 32 -7.12 7.47 -20.96
N TRP A 33 -6.05 8.17 -21.35
CA TRP A 33 -6.07 9.63 -21.55
C TRP A 33 -6.79 9.97 -22.85
N PHE A 34 -7.72 10.92 -22.82
CA PHE A 34 -8.47 11.37 -24.00
C PHE A 34 -7.56 11.86 -25.13
N SER A 35 -6.37 12.36 -24.80
CA SER A 35 -5.18 12.50 -25.65
C SER A 35 -3.98 12.86 -24.77
N SER A 36 -2.74 12.62 -25.22
CA SER A 36 -1.59 13.29 -24.62
C SER A 36 -1.69 14.78 -24.95
N THR A 37 -2.07 15.60 -23.97
CA THR A 37 -2.18 17.05 -24.16
C THR A 37 -0.79 17.69 -24.15
N SER A 38 -0.56 18.69 -25.00
CA SER A 38 0.67 19.51 -24.96
C SER A 38 0.62 20.59 -23.87
N GLU A 39 -0.49 20.70 -23.15
CA GLU A 39 -0.71 21.73 -22.13
C GLU A 39 0.19 21.51 -20.90
N GLU A 40 0.62 22.60 -20.27
CA GLU A 40 1.43 22.54 -19.05
C GLU A 40 0.58 22.13 -17.82
N TYR A 41 -0.72 22.42 -17.87
CA TYR A 41 -1.69 22.12 -16.83
C TYR A 41 -2.83 21.31 -17.41
N VAL A 42 -3.42 20.46 -16.58
CA VAL A 42 -4.53 19.58 -16.91
C VAL A 42 -5.65 19.73 -15.89
N THR A 43 -6.85 19.33 -16.29
CA THR A 43 -8.05 19.39 -15.47
C THR A 43 -8.25 18.07 -14.74
N LEU A 44 -8.27 18.12 -13.41
CA LEU A 44 -8.71 17.02 -12.57
C LEU A 44 -10.11 17.33 -12.05
N ARG A 45 -11.08 16.51 -12.44
CA ARG A 45 -12.42 16.52 -11.87
C ARG A 45 -12.57 15.35 -10.92
N ILE A 46 -13.01 15.63 -9.69
CA ILE A 46 -13.31 14.63 -8.67
C ILE A 46 -14.81 14.68 -8.40
N ASP A 47 -15.47 13.55 -8.57
CA ASP A 47 -16.85 13.30 -8.22
C ASP A 47 -16.94 12.16 -7.19
N VAL A 48 -18.10 12.05 -6.55
CA VAL A 48 -18.38 11.03 -5.53
C VAL A 48 -19.80 10.51 -5.75
N THR A 49 -20.01 9.19 -5.70
CA THR A 49 -21.37 8.67 -5.54
C THR A 49 -21.86 8.93 -4.11
N PRO A 50 -23.17 8.93 -3.84
CA PRO A 50 -23.66 9.01 -2.46
C PRO A 50 -23.06 7.88 -1.62
N GLY A 51 -22.56 8.21 -0.43
CA GLY A 51 -22.08 7.19 0.51
C GLY A 51 -20.75 7.47 1.20
N GLY A 52 -20.07 8.57 0.89
CA GLY A 52 -18.84 8.93 1.60
C GLY A 52 -18.26 10.28 1.22
N LEU A 53 -17.05 10.53 1.71
CA LEU A 53 -16.25 11.73 1.46
C LEU A 53 -14.85 11.33 1.00
N THR A 54 -14.23 12.19 0.20
CA THR A 54 -12.89 11.98 -0.34
C THR A 54 -11.95 13.14 0.02
N LEU A 55 -10.65 12.88 -0.10
CA LEU A 55 -9.57 13.86 -0.13
C LEU A 55 -8.74 13.62 -1.41
N PRO A 56 -8.63 14.61 -2.32
CA PRO A 56 -9.31 15.91 -2.28
C PRO A 56 -10.84 15.77 -2.32
N PRO A 57 -11.59 16.77 -1.80
CA PRO A 57 -13.04 16.75 -1.87
C PRO A 57 -13.54 16.87 -3.32
N PRO A 58 -14.80 16.53 -3.61
CA PRO A 58 -15.37 16.69 -4.94
C PRO A 58 -15.24 18.13 -5.46
N GLY A 59 -14.84 18.27 -6.72
CA GLY A 59 -14.53 19.56 -7.31
C GLY A 59 -13.75 19.47 -8.62
N VAL A 60 -13.43 20.64 -9.17
CA VAL A 60 -12.57 20.76 -10.36
C VAL A 60 -11.29 21.49 -9.97
N TYR A 61 -10.16 20.90 -10.33
CA TYR A 61 -8.83 21.36 -9.98
C TYR A 61 -7.98 21.52 -11.25
N THR A 62 -7.12 22.54 -11.24
CA THR A 62 -6.08 22.71 -12.26
C THR A 62 -4.77 22.22 -11.67
N VAL A 63 -4.19 21.19 -12.28
CA VAL A 63 -2.99 20.52 -11.76
C VAL A 63 -1.91 20.55 -12.84
N LYS A 64 -0.64 20.70 -12.44
CA LYS A 64 0.48 20.63 -13.38
C LYS A 64 0.56 19.22 -13.97
N ARG A 65 0.74 19.10 -15.29
CA ARG A 65 0.94 17.81 -15.94
C ARG A 65 2.17 17.09 -15.38
N GLY A 66 2.07 15.78 -15.21
CA GLY A 66 3.07 14.91 -14.60
C GLY A 66 3.11 14.99 -13.07
N ALA A 67 2.23 15.78 -12.43
CA ALA A 67 2.11 15.76 -10.98
C ALA A 67 1.34 14.52 -10.51
N THR A 68 1.78 13.96 -9.38
CA THR A 68 1.09 12.88 -8.69
C THR A 68 0.13 13.47 -7.66
N VAL A 69 -1.13 13.05 -7.73
CA VAL A 69 -2.20 13.42 -6.79
C VAL A 69 -2.53 12.21 -5.93
N THR A 70 -2.62 12.40 -4.63
CA THR A 70 -3.11 11.39 -3.69
C THR A 70 -4.63 11.39 -3.67
N LEU A 71 -5.25 10.22 -3.81
CA LEU A 71 -6.68 10.01 -3.71
C LEU A 71 -6.96 9.17 -2.46
N GLN A 72 -7.80 9.69 -1.57
CA GLN A 72 -8.09 9.05 -0.29
C GLN A 72 -9.60 9.11 0.02
N VAL A 73 -10.16 8.00 0.50
CA VAL A 73 -11.47 7.99 1.15
C VAL A 73 -11.31 8.55 2.55
N ALA A 74 -11.97 9.68 2.80
CA ALA A 74 -11.92 10.39 4.07
C ALA A 74 -12.99 9.92 5.05
N ASP A 75 -14.15 9.55 4.54
CA ASP A 75 -15.25 9.00 5.34
C ASP A 75 -16.15 8.11 4.48
N VAL A 76 -16.84 7.18 5.14
CA VAL A 76 -17.89 6.34 4.54
C VAL A 76 -19.13 6.52 5.40
N TYR A 77 -20.27 6.84 4.81
CA TYR A 77 -21.51 7.05 5.54
C TYR A 77 -22.12 5.74 6.01
N ASN A 78 -23.03 5.82 7.00
CA ASN A 78 -23.73 4.64 7.48
C ASN A 78 -24.55 3.98 6.35
N GLY A 79 -24.53 2.65 6.30
CA GLY A 79 -25.18 1.87 5.24
C GLY A 79 -24.42 1.83 3.91
N PHE A 80 -23.24 2.43 3.80
CA PHE A 80 -22.39 2.37 2.62
C PHE A 80 -21.04 1.71 2.89
N GLU A 81 -20.42 1.24 1.82
CA GLU A 81 -19.03 0.78 1.72
C GLU A 81 -18.35 1.41 0.50
N PHE A 82 -17.04 1.58 0.57
CA PHE A 82 -16.26 2.00 -0.59
C PHE A 82 -16.01 0.78 -1.49
N ASP A 83 -16.31 0.93 -2.78
CA ASP A 83 -16.17 -0.12 -3.78
C ASP A 83 -14.87 0.08 -4.58
N HIS A 84 -14.74 1.20 -5.31
CA HIS A 84 -13.53 1.52 -6.07
C HIS A 84 -13.42 3.00 -6.49
N TRP A 85 -12.22 3.39 -6.89
CA TRP A 85 -11.95 4.58 -7.69
C TRP A 85 -12.15 4.24 -9.17
N HIS A 86 -13.10 4.92 -9.82
CA HIS A 86 -13.28 4.88 -11.26
C HIS A 86 -12.59 6.10 -11.88
N ILE A 87 -11.68 5.89 -12.82
CA ILE A 87 -10.93 6.98 -13.45
C ILE A 87 -11.13 6.91 -14.95
N ASN A 88 -11.67 7.99 -15.52
CA ASN A 88 -12.13 8.10 -16.91
C ASN A 88 -13.14 7.00 -17.28
N PHE A 89 -12.64 5.85 -17.74
CA PHE A 89 -13.44 4.73 -18.24
C PHE A 89 -13.08 3.39 -17.60
N VAL A 90 -12.17 3.39 -16.62
CA VAL A 90 -11.61 2.17 -16.02
C VAL A 90 -11.82 2.16 -14.51
N ASN A 91 -12.04 0.96 -13.97
CA ASN A 91 -11.97 0.72 -12.54
C ASN A 91 -10.48 0.69 -12.18
N TYR A 92 -10.01 1.79 -11.60
CA TYR A 92 -8.59 2.05 -11.43
C TYR A 92 -8.01 1.36 -10.20
N SER A 93 -8.70 1.47 -9.06
CA SER A 93 -8.23 0.88 -7.81
C SER A 93 -9.37 0.65 -6.84
N SER A 94 -9.40 -0.51 -6.18
CA SER A 94 -10.28 -0.79 -5.04
C SER A 94 -9.64 -0.39 -3.70
N SER A 95 -8.42 0.14 -3.70
CA SER A 95 -7.79 0.64 -2.48
C SER A 95 -8.39 1.99 -2.09
N PRO A 96 -8.87 2.18 -0.85
CA PRO A 96 -9.40 3.47 -0.38
C PRO A 96 -8.35 4.59 -0.40
N PHE A 97 -7.06 4.25 -0.42
CA PHE A 97 -5.96 5.18 -0.65
C PHE A 97 -5.20 4.74 -1.90
N THR A 98 -4.96 5.66 -2.82
CA THR A 98 -4.15 5.42 -4.02
C THR A 98 -3.56 6.74 -4.52
N THR A 99 -2.75 6.67 -5.57
CA THR A 99 -2.18 7.84 -6.23
C THR A 99 -2.46 7.79 -7.72
N LEU A 100 -2.54 8.99 -8.32
CA LEU A 100 -2.79 9.18 -9.74
C LEU A 100 -1.78 10.19 -10.28
N THR A 101 -0.95 9.77 -11.23
CA THR A 101 -0.09 10.69 -11.99
C THR A 101 -0.88 11.23 -13.20
N LEU A 102 -1.00 12.55 -13.29
CA LEU A 102 -1.84 13.21 -14.28
C LEU A 102 -1.05 13.57 -15.56
N GLU A 103 -1.16 12.74 -16.59
CA GLU A 103 -0.57 13.04 -17.92
C GLU A 103 -1.56 13.73 -18.87
N GLY A 104 -2.84 13.81 -18.49
CA GLY A 104 -3.91 14.48 -19.22
C GLY A 104 -5.08 14.81 -18.29
N ASP A 105 -6.16 15.31 -18.87
CA ASP A 105 -7.40 15.53 -18.12
C ASP A 105 -7.91 14.21 -17.54
N ALA A 106 -8.38 14.26 -16.29
CA ALA A 106 -8.90 13.11 -15.56
C ALA A 106 -10.27 13.40 -14.96
N ASN A 107 -11.19 12.46 -15.12
CA ASN A 107 -12.41 12.39 -14.35
C ASN A 107 -12.30 11.22 -13.35
N VAL A 108 -12.18 11.55 -12.07
CA VAL A 108 -12.09 10.59 -10.98
C VAL A 108 -13.44 10.54 -10.27
N THR A 109 -13.96 9.34 -10.05
CA THR A 109 -15.17 9.12 -9.25
C THR A 109 -14.87 8.11 -8.16
N ALA A 110 -15.07 8.49 -6.90
CA ALA A 110 -15.14 7.52 -5.82
C ALA A 110 -16.52 6.86 -5.81
N VAL A 111 -16.56 5.55 -5.97
CA VAL A 111 -17.78 4.75 -5.97
C VAL A 111 -17.97 4.13 -4.60
N PHE A 112 -19.06 4.54 -3.95
CA PHE A 112 -19.64 3.93 -2.77
C PHE A 112 -20.92 3.18 -3.15
N VAL A 113 -21.12 2.01 -2.54
CA VAL A 113 -22.30 1.16 -2.73
C VAL A 113 -22.97 0.88 -1.38
N GLU A 114 -24.24 0.52 -1.41
CA GLU A 114 -24.96 0.13 -0.20
C GLU A 114 -24.34 -1.13 0.40
N ALA A 115 -23.90 -1.05 1.65
CA ALA A 115 -23.32 -2.17 2.36
C ALA A 115 -24.43 -3.18 2.75
N PRO A 116 -24.20 -4.49 2.57
CA PRO A 116 -25.12 -5.50 3.09
C PRO A 116 -25.20 -5.34 4.62
N THR A 117 -26.40 -5.05 5.13
CA THR A 117 -26.61 -4.67 6.54
C THR A 117 -25.96 -5.65 7.53
N SER A 118 -24.87 -5.26 8.22
CA SER A 118 -24.63 -5.51 9.66
C SER A 118 -23.24 -5.06 10.15
N TRP A 119 -23.24 -4.58 11.41
CA TRP A 119 -22.15 -4.04 12.24
C TRP A 119 -21.42 -2.80 11.72
N GLU A 120 -20.97 -1.93 12.64
CA GLU A 120 -20.08 -0.80 12.35
C GLU A 120 -18.67 -1.32 12.03
N ALA A 121 -18.58 -2.03 10.91
CA ALA A 121 -17.34 -2.39 10.27
C ALA A 121 -16.76 -1.15 9.58
N GLY A 122 -15.46 -0.99 9.70
CA GLY A 122 -14.68 0.05 9.08
C GLY A 122 -13.47 -0.54 8.36
N TYR A 123 -12.65 0.39 7.87
CA TYR A 123 -11.41 0.16 7.17
C TYR A 123 -10.27 0.64 8.05
N LEU A 124 -9.22 -0.16 8.17
CA LEU A 124 -7.93 0.27 8.71
C LEU A 124 -6.88 0.17 7.61
N ILE A 125 -6.36 1.32 7.21
CA ILE A 125 -5.28 1.44 6.23
C ILE A 125 -4.00 1.67 7.04
N VAL A 126 -3.09 0.71 6.98
CA VAL A 126 -1.76 0.82 7.58
C VAL A 126 -0.79 1.19 6.48
N ASP A 127 -0.30 2.43 6.52
CA ASP A 127 0.60 3.01 5.54
C ASP A 127 1.99 3.20 6.15
N LEU A 128 2.99 2.58 5.52
CA LEU A 128 4.35 2.52 6.02
C LEU A 128 5.30 3.24 5.07
N ALA A 129 6.30 3.91 5.62
CA ALA A 129 7.34 4.59 4.86
C ALA A 129 8.72 4.48 5.52
N PHE A 130 9.79 4.50 4.72
CA PHE A 130 11.15 4.68 5.19
C PHE A 130 11.58 6.15 4.99
N TYR A 131 11.61 6.94 6.07
CA TYR A 131 11.83 8.39 5.95
C TYR A 131 13.28 8.76 5.57
N ASP A 132 14.26 7.95 5.97
CA ASP A 132 15.66 8.16 5.62
C ASP A 132 16.08 7.46 4.32
N ASN A 133 15.17 6.68 3.73
CA ASN A 133 15.37 6.03 2.44
C ASN A 133 14.06 6.00 1.63
N PRO A 134 13.55 7.18 1.20
CA PRO A 134 12.22 7.30 0.61
C PRO A 134 12.06 6.58 -0.73
N THR A 135 13.15 6.20 -1.40
CA THR A 135 13.10 5.43 -2.65
C THR A 135 12.83 3.94 -2.44
N LEU A 136 12.90 3.45 -1.19
CA LEU A 136 12.71 2.05 -0.86
C LEU A 136 11.30 1.83 -0.28
N ALA A 137 10.46 1.11 -1.01
CA ALA A 137 9.15 0.68 -0.52
C ALA A 137 9.28 -0.37 0.61
N PRO A 138 8.61 -0.23 1.77
CA PRO A 138 8.56 -1.25 2.81
C PRO A 138 7.91 -2.57 2.34
N LYS A 139 8.61 -3.71 2.46
CA LYS A 139 8.09 -5.03 2.11
C LYS A 139 7.78 -5.86 3.34
N GLY A 140 6.76 -6.71 3.26
CA GLY A 140 6.38 -7.63 4.32
C GLY A 140 4.86 -7.70 4.51
N PHE A 141 4.41 -7.88 5.74
CA PHE A 141 3.01 -8.14 6.07
C PHE A 141 2.57 -7.39 7.31
N VAL A 142 1.28 -7.07 7.40
CA VAL A 142 0.64 -6.54 8.59
C VAL A 142 -0.41 -7.53 9.08
N ILE A 143 -0.52 -7.67 10.40
CA ILE A 143 -1.46 -8.56 11.06
C ILE A 143 -2.28 -7.75 12.06
N ILE A 144 -3.60 -7.91 12.02
CA ILE A 144 -4.50 -7.50 13.10
C ILE A 144 -4.66 -8.68 14.06
N TRP A 145 -3.90 -8.65 15.16
CA TRP A 145 -3.65 -9.80 16.01
C TRP A 145 -4.93 -10.45 16.57
N GLU A 146 -5.88 -9.64 17.05
CA GLU A 146 -7.08 -10.13 17.74
C GLU A 146 -8.04 -10.90 16.84
N ILE A 147 -8.03 -10.62 15.54
CA ILE A 147 -8.94 -11.21 14.56
C ILE A 147 -8.22 -12.03 13.49
N GLY A 148 -6.88 -12.12 13.57
CA GLY A 148 -6.05 -12.94 12.69
C GLY A 148 -6.06 -12.51 11.22
N LEU A 149 -6.53 -11.30 10.90
CA LEU A 149 -6.44 -10.77 9.54
C LEU A 149 -4.99 -10.46 9.21
N THR A 150 -4.55 -10.87 8.02
CA THR A 150 -3.18 -10.67 7.55
C THR A 150 -3.22 -10.15 6.13
N GLU A 151 -2.54 -9.04 5.89
CA GLU A 151 -2.45 -8.42 4.57
C GLU A 151 -0.98 -8.17 4.22
N ALA A 152 -0.63 -8.39 2.96
CA ALA A 152 0.69 -8.06 2.44
C ALA A 152 0.81 -6.54 2.28
N LEU A 153 2.03 -6.01 2.45
CA LEU A 153 2.35 -4.64 2.10
C LEU A 153 2.40 -4.52 0.58
N VAL A 154 1.48 -3.75 0.01
CA VAL A 154 1.45 -3.40 -1.41
C VAL A 154 2.16 -2.07 -1.62
N GLU A 155 3.09 -2.02 -2.56
CA GLU A 155 3.90 -0.83 -2.84
C GLU A 155 3.04 0.26 -3.50
N VAL A 156 3.19 1.51 -3.06
CA VAL A 156 2.44 2.65 -3.59
C VAL A 156 3.41 3.81 -3.86
N PRO A 157 3.56 4.25 -5.12
CA PRO A 157 4.37 5.42 -5.46
C PRO A 157 3.61 6.70 -5.05
N ILE A 158 4.21 7.50 -4.16
CA ILE A 158 3.57 8.73 -3.64
C ILE A 158 4.02 9.96 -4.41
N ALA A 159 5.29 10.02 -4.77
CA ALA A 159 5.91 11.09 -5.57
C ALA A 159 7.16 10.52 -6.26
N PRO A 160 7.79 11.27 -7.19
CA PRO A 160 9.07 10.86 -7.76
C PRO A 160 10.07 10.55 -6.64
N ASN A 161 10.60 9.32 -6.62
CA ASN A 161 11.54 8.83 -5.60
C ASN A 161 10.99 8.75 -4.16
N GLN A 162 9.67 8.69 -4.00
CA GLN A 162 9.01 8.49 -2.71
C GLN A 162 8.01 7.33 -2.78
N TRP A 163 8.31 6.27 -2.03
CA TRP A 163 7.56 5.03 -1.98
C TRP A 163 7.04 4.76 -0.58
N HIS A 164 5.76 4.40 -0.51
CA HIS A 164 5.13 3.85 0.68
C HIS A 164 4.72 2.40 0.41
N SER A 165 4.26 1.71 1.43
CA SER A 165 3.56 0.45 1.24
C SER A 165 2.41 0.30 2.22
N GLN A 166 1.32 -0.28 1.73
CA GLN A 166 0.04 -0.25 2.41
C GLN A 166 -0.53 -1.65 2.62
N ALA A 167 -1.15 -1.84 3.77
CA ALA A 167 -2.00 -2.99 4.08
C ALA A 167 -3.41 -2.47 4.43
N VAL A 168 -4.43 -2.97 3.76
CA VAL A 168 -5.81 -2.50 3.89
C VAL A 168 -6.68 -3.58 4.50
N PHE A 169 -7.18 -3.33 5.70
CA PHE A 169 -8.07 -4.25 6.41
C PHE A 169 -9.51 -3.77 6.33
N THR A 170 -10.42 -4.65 5.92
CA THR A 170 -11.87 -4.44 5.97
C THR A 170 -12.47 -5.24 7.14
N GLY A 171 -13.63 -4.81 7.66
CA GLY A 171 -14.32 -5.55 8.73
C GLY A 171 -13.82 -5.27 10.15
N VAL A 172 -12.89 -4.32 10.33
CA VAL A 172 -12.46 -3.87 11.66
C VAL A 172 -13.60 -3.10 12.35
N ARG A 173 -13.77 -3.22 13.66
CA ARG A 173 -14.89 -2.60 14.38
C ARG A 173 -14.55 -1.16 14.78
N ILE A 174 -15.48 -0.24 14.53
CA ILE A 174 -15.37 1.13 15.03
C ILE A 174 -15.44 1.13 16.56
N GLY A 175 -14.66 2.01 17.19
CA GLY A 175 -14.51 2.12 18.64
C GLY A 175 -13.63 1.03 19.26
N LYS A 176 -13.06 0.10 18.46
CA LYS A 176 -12.13 -0.91 18.96
C LYS A 176 -10.68 -0.50 18.75
N THR A 177 -9.87 -0.80 19.76
CA THR A 177 -8.41 -0.80 19.68
C THR A 177 -7.94 -2.18 19.28
N TYR A 178 -7.06 -2.23 18.28
CA TYR A 178 -6.43 -3.43 17.74
C TYR A 178 -4.92 -3.39 17.94
N THR A 179 -4.32 -4.54 18.18
CA THR A 179 -2.88 -4.74 18.10
C THR A 179 -2.49 -4.95 16.64
N VAL A 180 -1.85 -3.94 16.06
CA VAL A 180 -1.31 -3.94 14.71
C VAL A 180 0.13 -4.44 14.77
N VAL A 181 0.37 -5.62 14.22
CA VAL A 181 1.70 -6.24 14.14
C VAL A 181 2.22 -6.08 12.71
N VAL A 182 3.32 -5.37 12.55
CA VAL A 182 4.00 -5.18 11.27
C VAL A 182 5.23 -6.07 11.24
N ILE A 183 5.38 -6.86 10.17
CA ILE A 183 6.56 -7.68 9.89
C ILE A 183 7.24 -7.09 8.66
N LEU A 184 8.41 -6.48 8.86
CA LEU A 184 9.22 -5.90 7.78
C LEU A 184 10.29 -6.86 7.29
N GLU A 185 10.37 -7.05 5.98
CA GLU A 185 11.30 -7.94 5.29
C GLU A 185 12.45 -7.21 4.60
N ASN A 186 12.41 -5.88 4.52
CA ASN A 186 13.48 -5.01 4.04
C ASN A 186 13.66 -3.77 4.94
N GLY A 187 14.68 -2.94 4.63
CA GLY A 187 15.04 -1.79 5.46
C GLY A 187 15.42 -2.23 6.88
N ILE A 188 14.70 -1.70 7.89
CA ILE A 188 14.83 -2.15 9.28
C ILE A 188 14.00 -3.43 9.49
N LYS A 189 14.52 -4.56 9.03
CA LYS A 189 13.84 -5.86 9.11
C LYS A 189 13.52 -6.22 10.57
N GLY A 190 12.30 -6.66 10.84
CA GLY A 190 11.87 -7.01 12.20
C GLY A 190 10.37 -7.05 12.39
N VAL A 191 9.96 -7.25 13.64
CA VAL A 191 8.56 -7.24 14.07
C VAL A 191 8.31 -6.00 14.90
N TYR A 192 7.29 -5.24 14.54
CA TYR A 192 6.90 -3.99 15.18
C TYR A 192 5.45 -4.07 15.61
N ILE A 193 5.13 -3.53 16.78
CA ILE A 193 3.81 -3.64 17.37
C ILE A 193 3.30 -2.24 17.73
N ASN A 194 2.09 -1.93 17.32
CA ASN A 194 1.36 -0.73 17.69
C ASN A 194 -0.06 -1.10 18.18
N HIS A 195 -0.67 -0.22 18.97
CA HIS A 195 -2.08 -0.36 19.36
C HIS A 195 -2.85 0.80 18.73
N TRP A 196 -3.76 0.49 17.82
CA TRP A 196 -4.48 1.49 17.05
C TRP A 196 -5.99 1.40 17.28
N THR A 197 -6.61 2.51 17.63
CA THR A 197 -8.08 2.59 17.78
C THR A 197 -8.71 3.03 16.47
N VAL A 198 -9.63 2.21 15.95
CA VAL A 198 -10.45 2.56 14.78
C VAL A 198 -11.56 3.49 15.26
N TYR A 199 -11.35 4.80 15.16
CA TYR A 199 -12.29 5.82 15.67
C TYR A 199 -13.38 6.21 14.67
N ALA A 200 -13.22 5.86 13.39
CA ALA A 200 -14.16 6.17 12.31
C ALA A 200 -14.26 4.99 11.33
N LYS A 201 -15.25 5.05 10.44
CA LYS A 201 -15.46 4.03 9.40
C LYS A 201 -14.25 3.85 8.49
N VAL A 202 -13.47 4.90 8.25
CA VAL A 202 -12.16 4.79 7.60
C VAL A 202 -11.12 5.35 8.56
N ASN A 203 -10.05 4.59 8.76
CA ASN A 203 -8.97 4.95 9.65
C ASN A 203 -7.64 4.77 8.96
N TYR A 204 -6.84 5.82 8.98
CA TYR A 204 -5.53 5.84 8.34
C TYR A 204 -4.45 5.93 9.42
N MET A 205 -3.62 4.89 9.48
CA MET A 205 -2.46 4.80 10.35
C MET A 205 -1.21 4.98 9.49
N HIS A 206 -0.57 6.14 9.56
CA HIS A 206 0.74 6.36 8.96
C HIS A 206 1.85 6.05 9.96
N TRP A 207 2.80 5.19 9.59
CA TRP A 207 3.93 4.83 10.44
C TRP A 207 5.25 4.84 9.67
N GLY A 208 6.04 5.89 9.91
CA GLY A 208 7.38 6.03 9.37
C GLY A 208 8.45 5.30 10.19
N PHE A 209 9.40 4.72 9.49
CA PHE A 209 10.58 4.04 10.03
C PHE A 209 11.86 4.74 9.56
N ILE A 210 12.90 4.66 10.39
CA ILE A 210 14.27 5.06 10.04
C ILE A 210 15.08 3.78 9.87
N THR A 211 15.54 3.53 8.64
CA THR A 211 16.23 2.31 8.21
C THR A 211 17.66 2.24 8.70
N SER A 212 18.30 3.39 8.87
CA SER A 212 19.60 3.51 9.50
C SER A 212 19.48 3.20 10.99
N ARG A 213 20.09 2.09 11.41
CA ARG A 213 20.50 1.95 12.81
C ARG A 213 21.63 2.95 13.02
N MET A 214 21.32 4.22 13.24
CA MET A 214 22.27 5.06 13.98
C MET A 214 22.47 4.30 15.31
N LYS A 215 23.62 3.65 15.48
CA LYS A 215 24.05 3.13 16.79
C LYS A 215 23.76 4.29 17.74
N MET A 216 22.79 4.13 18.65
CA MET A 216 22.61 5.14 19.70
C MET A 216 23.99 5.34 20.30
N MET A 217 24.53 6.55 20.18
CA MET A 217 25.85 6.87 20.71
C MET A 217 25.82 6.48 22.18
N LYS A 218 26.58 5.45 22.54
CA LYS A 218 26.71 5.06 23.94
C LYS A 218 27.52 6.18 24.58
N THR A 219 26.88 7.01 25.38
CA THR A 219 27.58 7.99 26.21
C THR A 219 28.27 7.27 27.35
N GLU A 220 29.50 6.83 27.12
CA GLU A 220 30.45 6.57 28.19
C GLU A 220 31.53 7.66 28.13
N GLY A 221 31.53 8.55 29.12
CA GLY A 221 32.67 9.43 29.38
C GLY A 221 32.82 10.71 28.54
N GLY A 222 31.78 11.19 27.85
CA GLY A 222 31.76 12.56 27.32
C GLY A 222 32.62 12.85 26.10
N TYR A 223 33.07 11.83 25.35
CA TYR A 223 33.73 12.00 24.06
C TYR A 223 33.05 11.13 22.99
N ILE A 224 32.83 11.72 21.82
CA ILE A 224 32.28 11.06 20.63
C ILE A 224 33.46 10.53 19.81
N TYR A 225 33.51 9.22 19.58
CA TYR A 225 34.40 8.63 18.58
C TYR A 225 33.56 7.96 17.48
N ILE A 226 33.96 8.18 16.23
CA ILE A 226 33.47 7.44 15.07
C ILE A 226 34.36 6.21 14.94
N GLU A 227 33.80 5.01 15.05
CA GLU A 227 34.49 3.80 14.61
C GLU A 227 34.15 3.57 13.13
N ASP A 228 35.19 3.43 12.32
CA ASP A 228 35.14 3.03 10.91
C ASP A 228 34.57 1.60 10.74
#